data_AF-R7PU35-F1
#
_entry.id   AF-R7PU35-F1
#
_cell.length_a   1.000
_cell.length_b   1.000
_cell.length_c   1.000
_cell.angle_alpha   90.00
_cell.angle_beta   90.00
_cell.angle_gamma   90.00
#
_symmetry.space_group_name_H-M   'P 1'
#
loop_
_entity.id
_entity.type
_entity.pdbx_description
1 polymer ?
#
loop_
_entity_poly.entity_id
_entity_poly.type
_entity_poly.pdbx_seq_one_letter_code
_entity_poly.pdbx_strand_id
1 'polypeptide(L)' 'MDNLKIELINGKKYTSTIIGKNIDYDICILKIKPFKTVKLLKFNSKDLKIGNIVILQQKSKIDFLSHFKKKSKNK' A
#
# COMPACT_ATOMS: atom_id res chain seq x y z
N MET A 1 -11.84 -5.01 -12.79
CA MET A 1 -10.52 -4.60 -12.27
C MET A 1 -10.80 -3.94 -10.92
N ASP A 2 -10.21 -4.44 -9.84
CA ASP A 2 -10.52 -3.95 -8.49
C ASP A 2 -9.99 -2.52 -8.34
N ASN A 3 -10.89 -1.54 -8.50
CA ASN A 3 -10.57 -0.12 -8.39
C ASN A 3 -10.46 0.25 -6.90
N LEU A 4 -9.28 0.03 -6.32
CA LEU A 4 -8.96 0.49 -4.97
C LEU A 4 -9.00 2.01 -4.92
N LYS A 5 -9.81 2.56 -4.01
CA LYS A 5 -9.85 4.00 -3.73
C LYS A 5 -8.90 4.32 -2.58
N ILE A 6 -8.08 5.34 -2.78
CA ILE A 6 -7.11 5.82 -1.78
C ILE A 6 -7.52 7.22 -1.36
N GLU A 7 -7.43 7.50 -0.06
CA GLU A 7 -7.61 8.83 0.50
C GLU A 7 -6.29 9.30 1.13
N LEU A 8 -5.80 10.46 0.69
CA LEU A 8 -4.61 11.08 1.28
C LEU A 8 -4.97 11.78 2.59
N ILE A 9 -3.97 12.10 3.43
CA ILE A 9 -4.16 12.76 4.73
C ILE A 9 -4.89 14.11 4.66
N ASN A 10 -4.88 14.76 3.49
CA ASN A 10 -5.60 16.01 3.23
C ASN A 10 -7.05 15.79 2.74
N GLY A 11 -7.58 14.57 2.84
CA GLY A 11 -8.93 14.21 2.42
C GLY A 11 -9.12 14.00 0.91
N LYS A 12 -8.09 14.23 0.08
CA LYS A 12 -8.19 14.03 -1.37
C LYS A 12 -8.26 12.55 -1.70
N LYS A 13 -9.25 12.18 -2.52
CA LYS A 13 -9.51 10.81 -2.95
C LYS A 13 -9.01 10.57 -4.37
N TYR A 14 -8.44 9.39 -4.60
CA TYR A 14 -7.91 8.96 -5.89
C TYR A 14 -8.34 7.53 -6.18
N THR A 15 -8.65 7.27 -7.45
CA THR A 15 -8.70 5.90 -7.96
C THR A 15 -7.27 5.44 -8.22
N SER A 16 -6.94 4.23 -7.75
CA SER A 16 -5.63 3.65 -7.96
C SER A 16 -5.68 2.45 -8.89
N THR A 17 -4.56 2.19 -9.55
CA THR A 17 -4.35 1.00 -10.39
C THR A 17 -3.23 0.17 -9.79
N ILE A 18 -3.45 -1.13 -9.62
CA ILE A 18 -2.40 -2.08 -9.21
C ILE A 18 -1.43 -2.23 -10.39
N ILE A 19 -0.15 -1.93 -10.17
CA ILE A 19 0.91 -2.03 -11.19
C ILE A 19 1.92 -3.14 -10.91
N GLY A 20 1.92 -3.70 -9.70
CA GLY A 20 2.75 -4.83 -9.33
C GLY A 20 2.25 -5.47 -8.04
N LYS A 21 2.41 -6.78 -7.91
CA LYS A 21 2.11 -7.54 -6.69
C LYS A 21 3.08 -8.70 -6.55
N ASN A 22 3.48 -8.99 -5.32
CA ASN A 22 4.23 -10.20 -4.98
C ASN A 22 3.57 -10.80 -3.73
N ILE A 23 3.01 -12.00 -3.89
CA ILE A 23 2.24 -12.68 -2.85
C ILE A 23 3.18 -13.32 -1.81
N ASP A 24 4.36 -13.77 -2.23
CA ASP A 24 5.34 -14.43 -1.35
C ASP A 24 5.87 -13.45 -0.29
N TYR A 25 5.94 -12.16 -0.62
CA TYR A 25 6.33 -11.09 0.32
C TYR A 25 5.16 -10.27 0.87
N ASP A 26 3.92 -10.58 0.49
CA ASP A 26 2.71 -9.81 0.83
C ASP A 26 2.81 -8.30 0.50
N ILE A 27 3.36 -7.98 -0.67
CA ILE A 27 3.57 -6.58 -1.13
C ILE A 27 2.73 -6.29 -2.39
N CYS A 28 2.10 -5.12 -2.41
CA CYS A 28 1.36 -4.58 -3.56
C CYS A 28 1.80 -3.14 -3.86
N ILE A 29 1.98 -2.82 -5.16
CA ILE A 29 2.35 -1.50 -5.64
C ILE A 29 1.18 -0.89 -6.40
N LEU A 30 0.74 0.28 -5.95
CA LEU A 30 -0.37 1.04 -6.52
C LEU A 30 0.15 2.29 -7.23
N LYS A 31 -0.45 2.62 -8.37
CA LYS A 31 -0.22 3.88 -9.08
C LYS A 31 -1.44 4.79 -8.95
N ILE A 32 -1.20 6.05 -8.60
CA ILE A 32 -2.18 7.14 -8.67
C ILE A 32 -1.70 8.20 -9.67
N LYS A 33 -2.64 8.97 -10.23
CA LYS A 33 -2.35 10.13 -11.07
C LYS A 33 -2.76 11.41 -10.33
N PRO A 34 -1.88 11.99 -9.50
CA PRO A 34 -2.24 13.18 -8.73
C PRO A 34 -2.10 14.45 -9.58
N PHE A 35 -3.03 15.40 -9.42
CA PHE A 35 -2.99 16.70 -10.10
C PHE A 35 -1.88 17.64 -9.59
N LYS A 36 -1.37 17.40 -8.39
CA LYS A 36 -0.28 18.14 -7.75
C LYS A 36 0.71 17.14 -7.16
N THR A 37 1.95 17.58 -6.97
CA THR A 37 2.98 16.78 -6.30
C THR A 37 2.50 16.34 -4.92
N VAL A 38 2.64 15.05 -4.64
CA VAL A 38 2.36 14.45 -3.32
C VAL A 38 3.66 14.36 -2.52
N LYS A 39 3.58 14.56 -1.20
CA LYS A 39 4.74 14.41 -0.32
C LYS A 39 5.12 12.93 -0.24
N LEU A 40 6.36 12.61 -0.58
CA LEU A 40 6.89 11.24 -0.54
C LEU A 40 7.67 11.01 0.76
N LEU A 41 7.61 9.78 1.28
CA LEU A 41 8.47 9.34 2.37
C LEU A 41 9.83 8.94 1.79
N LYS A 42 10.90 9.40 2.43
CA LYS A 42 12.26 9.00 2.07
C LYS A 42 12.56 7.64 2.68
N PHE A 43 12.85 6.64 1.84
CA PHE A 43 13.37 5.37 2.31
C PHE A 43 14.79 5.55 2.87
N ASN A 44 15.04 4.90 3.99
CA ASN A 44 16.36 4.85 4.59
C ASN A 44 17.01 3.51 4.25
N SER A 45 18.29 3.53 3.87
CA SER A 45 19.08 2.34 3.58
C SER A 45 19.96 1.91 4.75
N LYS A 46 19.91 2.62 5.89
CA LYS A 46 20.65 2.23 7.09
C LYS A 46 20.02 1.00 7.71
N ASP A 47 20.86 0.07 8.14
CA ASP A 47 20.44 -1.10 8.89
C ASP A 47 19.77 -0.68 10.20
N LEU A 48 18.63 -1.31 10.50
CA LEU A 48 17.99 -1.24 11.81
C LEU A 48 18.79 -2.08 12.80
N LYS A 49 19.17 -1.49 13.92
CA LYS A 49 19.87 -2.19 15.00
C LYS A 49 18.93 -2.41 16.18
N ILE A 50 19.26 -3.40 17.00
CA ILE A 50 18.57 -3.62 18.27
C ILE A 50 18.72 -2.36 19.14
N GLY A 51 17.63 -1.92 19.75
CA GLY A 51 17.57 -0.69 20.53
C GLY A 51 17.18 0.56 19.72
N ASN A 52 17.08 0.48 18.38
CA ASN A 52 16.48 1.56 17.60
C ASN A 52 14.99 1.70 17.96
N ILE A 53 14.57 2.94 18.22
CA ILE A 53 13.15 3.27 18.35
C ILE A 53 12.53 3.34 16.94
N VAL A 54 11.41 2.65 16.76
CA VAL A 54 10.65 2.62 15.51
C VAL A 54 9.25 3.15 15.78
N ILE A 55 8.74 4.00 14.88
CA ILE A 55 7.37 4.50 14.93
C ILE A 55 6.56 3.77 13.87
N LEU A 56 5.56 3.00 14.30
CA LEU A 56 4.60 2.36 13.40
C LEU A 56 3.54 3.39 12.98
N GLN A 57 3.45 3.68 11.68
CA GLN A 57 2.36 4.50 11.13
C GLN A 57 1.44 3.64 10.27
N GLN A 58 0.28 3.29 10.82
CA GLN A 58 -0.80 2.66 10.07
C GLN A 58 -2.03 3.57 10.12
N LYS A 59 -2.39 4.16 8.97
CA LYS A 59 -3.63 4.95 8.82
C LYS A 59 -4.76 4.20 8.13
N SER A 60 -4.51 3.00 7.62
CA SER A 60 -5.50 2.24 6.85
C SER A 60 -5.46 0.78 7.26
N LYS A 61 -6.63 0.20 7.60
CA LYS A 61 -6.80 -1.24 7.76
C LYS A 61 -7.07 -1.83 6.38
N ILE A 62 -6.03 -1.98 5.57
CA ILE A 62 -6.11 -2.65 4.27
C ILE A 62 -5.60 -4.08 4.47
N ASP A 63 -6.52 -5.03 4.53
CA ASP A 63 -6.21 -6.45 4.53
C ASP A 63 -6.15 -6.93 3.08
N PHE A 64 -4.94 -7.05 2.54
CA PHE A 64 -4.67 -7.53 1.19
C PHE A 64 -4.96 -9.03 1.05
N LEU A 65 -4.71 -9.80 2.12
CA LEU A 65 -4.83 -11.26 2.12
C LEU A 65 -6.28 -11.71 1.87
N SER A 66 -7.25 -11.03 2.49
CA SER A 66 -8.68 -11.32 2.25
C SER A 66 -9.16 -10.87 0.87
N HIS A 67 -8.56 -9.84 0.28
CA HIS A 67 -8.87 -9.41 -1.09
C HIS A 67 -8.34 -10.38 -2.15
N PHE A 68 -7.20 -11.02 -1.91
CA PHE A 68 -6.58 -11.93 -2.88
C PHE A 68 -7.05 -13.39 -2.77
N LYS A 69 -7.53 -13.85 -1.61
CA LYS A 69 -8.01 -15.23 -1.43
C LYS A 69 -9.29 -15.59 -2.19
N LYS A 70 -9.98 -14.64 -2.83
CA LYS A 70 -11.31 -14.85 -3.45
C LYS A 70 -11.31 -15.50 -4.84
N LYS A 71 -10.25 -16.24 -5.23
CA LYS A 71 -10.17 -16.96 -6.52
C LYS A 71 -9.78 -18.45 -6.43
N SER A 72 -10.05 -19.12 -5.32
CA SER A 72 -10.00 -20.59 -5.27
C SER A 72 -11.27 -21.13 -4.61
N LYS A 73 -12.32 -21.31 -5.42
CA LYS A 73 -13.44 -22.24 -5.24
C LYS A 73 -14.39 -22.08 -6.43
N ASN A 74 -14.03 -22.71 -7.53
CA ASN A 74 -14.91 -23.22 -8.57
C ASN A 74 -14.08 -24.23 -9.39
N LYS A 75 -14.03 -25.46 -8.88
CA LYS A 75 -13.83 -26.69 -9.63
C LYS A 75 -14.50 -27.81 -8.85
#